data_AF-X0YAP3-F1
#
_entry.id   AF-X0YAP3-F1
#
_cell.length_a   1.000
_cell.length_b   1.000
_cell.length_c   1.000
_cell.angle_alpha   90.00
_cell.angle_beta   90.00
_cell.angle_gamma   90.00
#
_symmetry.space_group_name_H-M   'P 1'
#
loop_
_entity.id
_entity.type
_entity.pdbx_description
1 polymer ?
#
loop_
_entity_poly.entity_id
_entity_poly.type
_entity_poly.pdbx_seq_one_letter_code
_entity_poly.pdbx_strand_id
1 'polypeptide(L)' 'IRDNWLSNRIFKSYDEIVALSCEAWNKLIDQPWKIMSIGRRKWAHRF' A
#
# COMPACT_ATOMS: atom_id res chain seq x y z
N ILE A 1 -3.99 7.08 -10.63
CA ILE A 1 -3.59 6.22 -9.48
C ILE A 1 -4.11 4.79 -9.70
N ARG A 2 -3.72 4.16 -10.80
CA ARG A 2 -3.85 2.72 -11.00
C ARG A 2 -2.48 2.26 -11.42
N ASP A 3 -1.63 2.23 -10.42
CA ASP A 3 -0.22 2.08 -10.61
C ASP A 3 0.06 0.67 -10.08
N ASN A 4 0.32 -0.23 -11.02
CA ASN A 4 0.15 -1.68 -10.91
C ASN A 4 1.29 -2.36 -10.11
N TRP A 5 1.84 -1.66 -9.11
CA TRP A 5 3.06 -2.02 -8.39
C TRP A 5 2.97 -3.38 -7.68
N LEU A 6 1.77 -3.74 -7.22
CA LEU A 6 1.46 -5.00 -6.53
C LEU A 6 0.52 -5.93 -7.35
N SER A 7 0.26 -5.62 -8.62
CA SER A 7 -0.55 -6.50 -9.47
C SER A 7 0.16 -7.84 -9.67
N ASN A 8 -0.59 -8.94 -9.81
CA ASN A 8 -0.12 -10.33 -9.98
C ASN A 8 1.28 -10.43 -10.63
N ARG A 9 2.31 -10.58 -9.78
CA ARG A 9 3.71 -10.79 -10.15
C ARG A 9 4.21 -12.01 -9.40
N ILE A 10 4.99 -12.84 -10.06
CA ILE A 10 5.73 -13.92 -9.41
C ILE A 10 6.97 -13.28 -8.78
N PHE A 11 7.04 -13.29 -7.45
CA PHE A 11 8.20 -12.82 -6.72
C PHE A 11 9.26 -13.90 -6.67
N LYS A 12 10.52 -13.52 -6.86
CA LYS A 12 11.69 -14.42 -6.88
C LYS A 12 12.12 -14.82 -5.49
N SER A 13 11.87 -13.98 -4.49
CA SER A 13 12.23 -14.25 -3.09
C SER A 13 11.31 -13.51 -2.12
N TYR A 14 11.36 -13.93 -0.84
CA TYR A 14 10.70 -13.21 0.25
C TYR A 14 11.21 -11.77 0.37
N ASP A 15 12.51 -11.55 0.22
CA ASP A 15 13.12 -10.22 0.32
C ASP A 15 12.58 -9.25 -0.74
N GLU A 16 12.26 -9.72 -1.94
CA GLU A 16 11.64 -8.90 -2.98
C GLU A 16 10.23 -8.43 -2.58
N ILE A 17 9.45 -9.28 -1.92
CA ILE A 17 8.12 -8.93 -1.39
C ILE A 17 8.25 -7.87 -0.31
N VAL A 18 9.20 -8.05 0.62
CA VAL A 18 9.43 -7.11 1.72
C VAL A 18 9.92 -5.77 1.16
N ALA A 19 10.87 -5.77 0.24
CA ALA A 19 11.39 -4.54 -0.38
C ALA A 19 10.29 -3.73 -1.07
N LEU A 20 9.45 -4.39 -1.87
CA LEU A 20 8.33 -3.74 -2.55
C LEU A 20 7.26 -3.24 -1.58
N SER A 21 7.01 -4.00 -0.50
CA SER A 21 6.10 -3.58 0.55
C SER A 21 6.61 -2.33 1.26
N CYS A 22 7.90 -2.29 1.62
CA CYS A 22 8.56 -1.13 2.22
C CYS A 22 8.49 0.10 1.29
N GLU A 23 8.76 -0.07 0.00
CA GLU A 23 8.65 1.02 -0.99
C GLU A 23 7.21 1.56 -1.07
N ALA A 24 6.22 0.67 -1.14
CA ALA A 24 4.81 1.06 -1.19
C ALA A 24 4.38 1.79 0.09
N TRP A 25 4.83 1.33 1.26
CA TRP A 25 4.55 1.99 2.54
C TRP A 25 5.22 3.37 2.62
N ASN A 26 6.48 3.51 2.23
CA ASN A 26 7.17 4.81 2.20
C ASN A 26 6.44 5.81 1.28
N LYS A 27 6.06 5.38 0.07
CA LYS A 27 5.27 6.21 -0.86
C LYS A 27 3.90 6.60 -0.29
N LEU A 28 3.31 5.77 0.57
CA LEU A 28 2.04 6.07 1.23
C LEU A 28 2.23 7.08 2.38
N ILE A 29 3.32 6.97 3.14
CA ILE A 29 3.70 7.90 4.21
C ILE A 29 3.90 9.32 3.63
N ASP A 30 4.51 9.43 2.46
CA ASP A 30 4.69 10.70 1.74
C ASP A 30 3.36 11.34 1.28
N GLN A 31 2.23 10.64 1.42
CA GLN A 31 0.89 11.11 1.03
C GLN A 31 -0.08 11.08 2.23
N PRO A 32 0.12 11.92 3.26
CA PRO A 32 -0.67 11.88 4.49
C PRO A 32 -2.18 12.07 4.27
N TRP A 33 -2.58 12.86 3.27
CA TRP A 33 -4.00 13.04 2.90
C TRP A 33 -4.66 11.74 2.43
N LYS A 34 -3.89 10.84 1.82
CA LYS A 34 -4.37 9.53 1.34
C LYS A 34 -4.62 8.59 2.52
N ILE A 35 -3.75 8.62 3.52
CA ILE A 35 -3.93 7.90 4.80
C ILE A 35 -5.21 8.39 5.49
N MET A 36 -5.40 9.71 5.58
CA MET A 36 -6.64 10.29 6.14
C MET A 36 -7.88 9.85 5.38
N SER A 37 -7.84 9.85 4.05
CA SER A 37 -8.96 9.38 3.21
C SER A 37 -9.28 7.91 3.45
N ILE A 38 -8.28 7.05 3.63
CA ILE A 38 -8.45 5.62 3.95
C ILE A 38 -9.10 5.47 5.33
N GLY A 39 -8.59 6.18 6.34
CA GLY A 39 -9.14 6.17 7.70
C GLY A 39 -10.59 6.63 7.76
N ARG A 40 -11.02 7.52 6.85
CA ARG A 40 -12.41 8.00 6.73
C ARG A 40 -13.40 7.02 6.08
N ARG A 41 -12.96 5.85 5.60
CA ARG A 41 -13.84 4.92 4.87
C ARG A 41 -14.79 4.19 5.80
N LYS A 42 -15.97 3.82 5.27
CA LYS A 42 -17.04 3.15 6.04
C LYS A 42 -16.56 1.86 6.71
N TRP A 43 -15.72 1.06 6.05
CA TRP A 43 -15.21 -0.19 6.62
C TRP A 43 -14.32 0.05 7.86
N ALA A 44 -13.63 1.19 7.93
CA ALA A 44 -12.77 1.52 9.07
C ALA A 44 -13.54 1.93 10.33
N HIS A 45 -14.84 2.23 10.21
CA HIS A 45 -15.72 2.65 11.32
C HIS A 45 -16.81 1.63 11.64
N ARG A 46 -16.73 0.41 11.09
CA ARG A 46 -17.75 -0.64 11.27
C ARG A 46 -17.36 -1.66 12.35
N PHE A 47 -16.59 -1.24 13.34
CA PHE A 47 -16.18 -2.05 14.49
C PHE A 47 -17.00 -1.70 15.73
#